data_AF-A0A1V9KKB9-F1
#
_entry.id   AF-A0A1V9KKB9-F1
#
_cell.length_a   1.000
_cell.length_b   1.000
_cell.length_c   1.000
_cell.angle_alpha   90.00
_cell.angle_beta   90.00
_cell.angle_gamma   90.00
#
_symmetry.space_group_name_H-M   'P 1'
#
loop_
_entity.id
_entity.type
_entity.pdbx_description
1 polymer ?
#
loop_
_entity_poly.entity_id
_entity_poly.type
_entity_poly.pdbx_seq_one_letter_code
_entity_poly.pdbx_strand_id
1 'polypeptide(L)'
;MPRGSGKLAGAISRLERDRFWPGATAQALQEWSRTAHRPSRGLSGGCGCTLCSPYYATDVRGVLEVAMHALAPQAARELRRLVQPLDDLYIARTWPDPFASPEAGWWVGRCWE
;
A
#
# COMPACT_ATOMS: atom_id res chain seq x y z
N MET A 1 1.81 1.33 15.86
CA MET A 1 2.49 1.58 14.59
C MET A 1 3.81 2.26 14.88
N PRO A 2 4.95 1.72 14.42
CA PRO A 2 6.22 2.43 14.49
C PRO A 2 6.08 3.80 13.83
N ARG A 3 6.58 4.85 14.50
CA ARG A 3 6.53 6.23 14.00
C ARG A 3 7.81 6.51 13.20
N GLY A 4 7.65 7.16 12.05
CA GLY A 4 8.77 7.71 11.31
C GLY A 4 9.50 8.81 12.09
N SER A 5 10.76 9.04 11.73
CA SER A 5 11.59 10.13 12.22
C SER A 5 11.00 11.48 11.82
N GLY A 6 11.35 12.54 12.57
CA GLY A 6 10.97 13.91 12.20
C GLY A 6 11.50 14.33 10.83
N LYS A 7 12.65 13.76 10.40
CA LYS A 7 13.21 13.99 9.06
C LYS A 7 12.34 13.36 7.97
N LEU A 8 11.84 12.14 8.19
CA LEU A 8 10.89 11.49 7.30
C LEU A 8 9.58 12.29 7.22
N ALA A 9 9.03 12.69 8.37
CA ALA A 9 7.79 13.48 8.41
C ALA A 9 7.90 14.80 7.63
N GLY A 10 9.03 15.51 7.77
CA GLY A 10 9.28 16.74 7.02
C GLY A 10 9.48 16.52 5.52
N ALA A 11 10.13 15.41 5.12
CA ALA A 11 10.29 15.04 3.72
C ALA A 11 8.95 14.66 3.06
N ILE A 12 8.13 13.88 3.76
CA ILE A 12 6.76 13.53 3.36
C ILE A 12 5.91 14.80 3.23
N SER A 13 5.95 15.69 4.22
CA SER A 13 5.15 16.93 4.18
C SER A 13 5.51 17.83 3.00
N ARG A 14 6.78 17.85 2.56
CA ARG A 14 7.20 18.56 1.35
C ARG A 14 6.62 17.87 0.10
N LEU A 15 6.85 16.57 -0.02
CA LEU A 15 6.36 15.77 -1.14
C LEU A 15 4.84 15.87 -1.29
N GLU A 16 4.10 15.81 -0.18
CA GLU A 16 2.65 15.88 -0.18
C GLU A 16 2.14 17.24 -0.67
N ARG A 17 2.82 18.34 -0.35
CA ARG A 17 2.45 19.65 -0.92
C ARG A 17 2.71 19.74 -2.42
N ASP A 18 3.74 19.08 -2.90
CA ASP A 18 4.18 19.20 -4.29
C ASP A 18 3.43 18.25 -5.23
N ARG A 19 3.00 17.07 -4.74
CA ARG A 19 2.52 15.96 -5.59
C ARG A 19 1.25 15.28 -5.12
N PHE A 20 0.78 15.55 -3.90
CA PHE A 20 -0.41 14.91 -3.33
C PHE A 20 -1.29 15.94 -2.61
N TRP A 21 -2.15 15.46 -1.70
CA TRP A 21 -2.79 16.28 -0.68
C TRP A 21 -2.11 16.06 0.68
N PRO A 22 -2.20 17.03 1.60
CA PRO A 22 -1.68 16.87 2.96
C PRO A 22 -2.24 15.61 3.65
N GLY A 23 -1.36 14.79 4.19
CA GLY A 23 -1.71 13.54 4.89
C GLY A 23 -1.92 12.32 3.99
N ALA A 24 -1.78 12.44 2.67
CA ALA A 24 -1.97 11.33 1.73
C ALA A 24 -1.16 10.08 2.09
N THR A 25 0.11 10.24 2.48
CA THR A 25 1.00 9.11 2.82
C THR A 25 0.57 8.44 4.13
N ALA A 26 0.14 9.23 5.11
CA ALA A 26 -0.31 8.72 6.39
C ALA A 26 -1.65 7.97 6.26
N GLN A 27 -2.58 8.51 5.47
CA GLN A 27 -3.84 7.87 5.12
C GLN A 27 -3.58 6.55 4.38
N ALA A 28 -2.73 6.57 3.35
CA ALA A 28 -2.36 5.39 2.58
C ALA A 28 -1.73 4.30 3.47
N LEU A 29 -0.84 4.66 4.40
CA LEU A 29 -0.25 3.70 5.34
C LEU A 29 -1.30 3.10 6.29
N GLN A 30 -2.24 3.91 6.78
CA GLN A 30 -3.32 3.44 7.63
C GLN A 30 -4.24 2.46 6.88
N GLU A 31 -4.66 2.81 5.67
CA GLU A 31 -5.54 2.00 4.84
C GLU A 31 -4.83 0.72 4.36
N TRP A 32 -3.55 0.81 4.02
CA TRP A 32 -2.74 -0.37 3.70
C TRP A 32 -2.60 -1.30 4.89
N SER A 33 -2.38 -0.76 6.10
CA SER A 33 -2.37 -1.57 7.31
C SER A 33 -3.71 -2.27 7.55
N ARG A 34 -4.85 -1.58 7.37
CA ARG A 34 -6.18 -2.19 7.52
C ARG A 34 -6.38 -3.32 6.51
N THR A 35 -5.91 -3.11 5.27
CA THR A 35 -5.99 -4.09 4.19
C THR A 35 -5.17 -5.33 4.53
N ALA A 36 -3.89 -5.18 4.88
CA ALA A 36 -3.01 -6.29 5.21
C ALA A 36 -3.51 -7.14 6.40
N HIS A 37 -4.17 -6.51 7.38
CA HIS A 37 -4.68 -7.19 8.58
C HIS A 37 -6.11 -7.75 8.42
N ARG A 38 -6.74 -7.62 7.25
CA ARG A 38 -8.13 -8.04 7.08
C ARG A 38 -8.28 -9.57 7.31
N PRO A 39 -9.29 -10.02 8.08
CA PRO A 39 -9.57 -11.45 8.25
C PRO A 39 -9.97 -12.12 6.93
N SER A 40 -9.44 -13.32 6.65
CA SER A 40 -9.77 -14.12 5.45
C SER A 40 -11.26 -14.46 5.35
N ARG A 41 -11.92 -14.66 6.50
CA ARG A 41 -13.35 -15.04 6.58
C ARG A 41 -14.34 -14.00 6.01
N GLY A 42 -13.88 -12.81 5.61
CA GLY A 42 -14.67 -11.81 4.91
C GLY A 42 -14.38 -11.69 3.42
N LEU A 43 -13.64 -12.65 2.85
CA LEU A 43 -13.08 -12.59 1.49
C LEU A 43 -13.48 -13.79 0.62
N SER A 44 -14.35 -14.67 1.13
CA SER A 44 -14.92 -15.78 0.37
C SER A 44 -15.73 -15.22 -0.81
N GLY A 45 -15.15 -15.25 -2.01
CA GLY A 45 -15.83 -15.01 -3.28
C GLY A 45 -15.31 -13.84 -4.13
N GLY A 46 -14.22 -13.16 -3.76
CA GLY A 46 -13.73 -12.01 -4.54
C GLY A 46 -12.23 -12.05 -4.77
N CYS A 47 -11.80 -12.17 -6.03
CA CYS A 47 -10.45 -11.74 -6.37
C CYS A 47 -10.34 -10.21 -6.20
N GLY A 48 -9.13 -9.68 -5.96
CA GLY A 48 -8.84 -8.24 -5.98
C GLY A 48 -9.02 -7.57 -7.36
N CYS A 49 -9.69 -8.25 -8.29
CA CYS A 49 -10.08 -7.73 -9.57
C CYS A 49 -11.10 -6.60 -9.37
N THR A 50 -10.89 -5.46 -10.04
CA THR A 50 -11.73 -4.26 -9.94
C THR A 50 -13.18 -4.52 -10.34
N LEU A 51 -13.42 -5.57 -11.14
CA LEU A 51 -14.76 -6.04 -11.56
C LEU A 51 -15.44 -6.93 -10.51
N CYS A 52 -14.66 -7.57 -9.64
CA CYS A 52 -15.11 -8.61 -8.71
C CYS A 52 -15.49 -8.02 -7.36
N SER A 53 -14.99 -6.82 -7.04
CA SER A 53 -15.40 -6.08 -5.86
C SER A 53 -15.15 -4.57 -6.07
N PRO A 54 -16.22 -3.75 -6.19
CA PRO A 54 -16.10 -2.30 -6.34
C PRO A 54 -15.52 -1.61 -5.08
N TYR A 55 -15.31 -2.38 -4.01
CA TYR A 55 -14.67 -1.93 -2.77
C TYR A 55 -13.14 -2.10 -2.78
N TYR A 56 -12.54 -2.68 -3.83
CA TYR A 56 -11.09 -2.73 -3.99
C TYR A 56 -10.56 -1.41 -4.56
N ALA A 57 -10.41 -0.43 -3.66
CA ALA A 57 -9.59 0.75 -3.87
C ALA A 57 -8.11 0.40 -3.63
N THR A 58 -7.51 -0.45 -4.47
CA THR A 58 -6.12 -0.92 -4.28
C THR A 58 -5.06 0.03 -4.83
N ASP A 59 -5.34 1.33 -4.99
CA ASP A 59 -4.28 2.30 -5.33
C ASP A 59 -3.65 2.97 -4.09
N VAL A 60 -4.12 2.63 -2.88
CA VAL A 60 -3.50 3.15 -1.63
C VAL A 60 -2.06 2.69 -1.48
N ARG A 61 -1.74 1.45 -1.91
CA ARG A 61 -0.36 0.97 -1.98
C ARG A 61 0.42 1.59 -3.13
N GLY A 62 -0.25 2.01 -4.20
CA GLY A 62 0.33 2.81 -5.28
C GLY A 62 0.76 4.20 -4.81
N VAL A 63 -0.03 4.87 -3.97
CA VAL A 63 0.38 6.14 -3.33
C VAL A 63 1.69 5.96 -2.54
N LEU A 64 1.81 4.88 -1.77
CA LEU A 64 3.05 4.55 -1.06
C LEU A 64 4.21 4.26 -2.02
N GLU A 65 3.95 3.55 -3.12
CA GLU A 65 4.94 3.26 -4.16
C GLU A 65 5.50 4.56 -4.77
N VAL A 66 4.61 5.43 -5.24
CA VAL A 66 4.97 6.73 -5.83
C VAL A 66 5.74 7.58 -4.81
N ALA A 67 5.31 7.58 -3.54
CA ALA A 67 6.01 8.30 -2.49
C ALA A 67 7.44 7.77 -2.28
N MET A 68 7.63 6.44 -2.25
CA MET A 68 8.96 5.84 -2.10
C MET A 68 9.89 6.09 -3.29
N HIS A 69 9.35 6.28 -4.51
CA HIS A 69 10.13 6.67 -5.69
C HIS A 69 10.46 8.16 -5.73
N ALA A 70 9.58 9.01 -5.22
CA ALA A 70 9.78 10.46 -5.23
C ALA A 70 10.65 10.98 -4.07
N LEU A 71 10.72 10.26 -2.95
CA LEU A 71 11.51 10.65 -1.78
C LEU A 71 13.02 10.48 -2.02
N ALA A 72 13.81 11.33 -1.37
CA ALA A 72 15.26 11.17 -1.29
C ALA A 72 15.63 9.79 -0.69
N PRO A 73 16.76 9.17 -1.09
CA PRO A 73 17.05 7.76 -0.78
C PRO A 73 16.95 7.38 0.70
N GLN A 74 17.37 8.26 1.61
CA GLN A 74 17.29 8.00 3.04
C GLN A 74 15.84 7.97 3.56
N ALA A 75 15.01 8.94 3.18
CA ALA A 75 13.61 8.98 3.56
C ALA A 75 12.83 7.83 2.91
N ALA A 76 13.13 7.51 1.65
CA ALA A 76 12.52 6.39 0.96
C ALA A 76 12.83 5.04 1.64
N ARG A 77 14.08 4.82 2.09
CA ARG A 77 14.44 3.62 2.88
C ARG A 77 13.66 3.53 4.19
N GLU A 78 13.47 4.66 4.85
CA GLU A 78 12.72 4.70 6.10
C GLU A 78 11.24 4.39 5.89
N LEU A 79 10.63 4.97 4.84
CA LEU A 79 9.25 4.64 4.46
C LEU A 79 9.11 3.16 4.08
N ARG A 80 10.06 2.59 3.30
CA ARG A 80 10.09 1.15 2.98
C ARG A 80 10.07 0.28 4.24
N ARG A 81 10.80 0.64 5.29
CA ARG A 81 10.81 -0.13 6.55
C ARG A 81 9.44 -0.14 7.25
N LEU A 82 8.62 0.89 7.07
CA LEU A 82 7.26 0.95 7.60
C LEU A 82 6.29 0.13 6.76
N VAL A 83 6.49 0.12 5.43
CA VAL A 83 5.60 -0.54 4.47
C VAL A 83 5.88 -2.04 4.36
N GLN A 84 7.16 -2.46 4.40
CA GLN A 84 7.56 -3.85 4.17
C GLN A 84 6.85 -4.88 5.06
N PRO A 85 6.69 -4.70 6.39
CA PRO A 85 5.99 -5.68 7.21
C PRO A 85 4.50 -5.83 6.84
N LEU A 86 3.90 -4.76 6.29
CA LEU A 86 2.52 -4.79 5.80
C LEU A 86 2.44 -5.50 4.45
N ASP A 87 3.40 -5.25 3.56
CA ASP A 87 3.54 -5.96 2.29
C ASP A 87 3.71 -7.47 2.53
N ASP A 88 4.61 -7.86 3.44
CA ASP A 88 4.87 -9.26 3.80
C ASP A 88 3.61 -9.94 4.37
N LEU A 89 2.88 -9.24 5.25
CA LEU A 89 1.64 -9.75 5.83
C LEU A 89 0.55 -9.92 4.75
N TYR A 90 0.42 -8.96 3.85
CA TYR A 90 -0.52 -9.02 2.74
C TYR A 90 -0.18 -10.20 1.83
N ILE A 91 1.09 -10.37 1.46
CA ILE A 91 1.60 -11.49 0.65
C ILE A 91 1.31 -12.84 1.31
N ALA A 92 1.56 -12.97 2.61
CA ALA A 92 1.36 -14.22 3.34
C ALA A 92 -0.11 -14.66 3.46
N ARG A 93 -1.04 -13.73 3.20
CA ARG A 93 -2.49 -13.95 3.35
C ARG A 93 -3.24 -13.91 2.02
N THR A 94 -2.52 -13.72 0.92
CA THR A 94 -3.11 -13.58 -0.42
C THR A 94 -2.43 -14.48 -1.43
N TRP A 95 -3.22 -14.97 -2.37
CA TRP A 95 -2.78 -15.79 -3.48
C TRP A 95 -2.59 -14.91 -4.72
N PRO A 96 -1.54 -15.14 -5.53
CA PRO A 96 -1.40 -14.43 -6.79
C PRO A 96 -2.58 -14.74 -7.72
N ASP A 97 -3.14 -13.71 -8.33
CA ASP A 97 -4.14 -13.83 -9.41
C ASP A 97 -3.41 -14.09 -10.73
N PRO A 98 -3.56 -15.27 -11.36
CA PRO A 98 -2.90 -15.59 -12.62
C PRO A 98 -3.41 -14.75 -13.80
N PHE A 99 -4.56 -14.07 -13.65
CA PHE A 99 -5.16 -13.24 -14.70
C PHE A 99 -4.86 -11.75 -14.55
N ALA A 100 -4.11 -11.36 -13.51
CA ALA A 100 -3.73 -9.97 -13.31
C ALA A 100 -2.78 -9.48 -14.40
N SER A 101 -2.99 -8.23 -14.86
CA SER A 101 -2.08 -7.60 -15.82
C SER A 101 -0.67 -7.51 -15.24
N PRO A 102 0.38 -7.90 -16.00
CA PRO A 102 1.77 -7.71 -15.59
C PRO A 102 2.16 -6.24 -15.37
N GLU A 103 1.42 -5.30 -15.96
CA GLU A 103 1.65 -3.86 -15.80
C GLU A 103 1.08 -3.30 -14.49
N ALA A 104 0.19 -4.05 -13.84
CA ALA A 104 -0.35 -3.65 -12.55
C ALA A 104 0.69 -3.87 -11.44
N GLY A 105 0.67 -3.01 -10.43
CA GLY A 105 1.46 -3.25 -9.21
C GLY A 105 1.14 -4.63 -8.61
N TRP A 106 2.13 -5.32 -8.09
CA TRP A 106 2.01 -6.70 -7.58
C TRP A 106 0.90 -6.88 -6.51
N TRP A 107 0.48 -5.80 -5.86
CA TRP A 107 -0.60 -5.75 -4.86
C TRP A 107 -2.01 -5.72 -5.46
N VAL A 108 -2.17 -5.45 -6.76
CA VAL A 108 -3.48 -5.43 -7.45
C VAL A 108 -3.89 -6.85 -7.86
N GLY A 109 -2.92 -7.66 -8.28
CA GLY A 109 -3.14 -9.02 -8.78
C GLY A 109 -3.11 -10.08 -7.69
N ARG A 110 -3.83 -9.88 -6.59
CA ARG A 110 -3.90 -10.92 -5.54
C ARG A 110 -5.33 -11.15 -5.06
N CYS A 111 -5.69 -12.41 -4.97
CA CYS A 111 -6.95 -12.88 -4.43
C CYS A 111 -6.76 -13.36 -2.98
N TRP A 112 -7.85 -13.54 -2.25
CA TRP A 112 -7.86 -14.03 -0.88
C TRP A 112 -8.74 -15.28 -0.81
N GLU A 113 -8.47 -16.20 0.12
CA GLU A 113 -9.32 -17.36 0.43
C GLU A 113 -10.48 -17.00 1.37
#